data_AF-A0A645C3L1-F1
#
_entry.id   AF-A0A645C3L1-F1
#
_cell.length_a   1.000
_cell.length_b   1.000
_cell.length_c   1.000
_cell.angle_alpha   90.00
_cell.angle_beta   90.00
_cell.angle_gamma   90.00
#
_symmetry.space_group_name_H-M   'P 1'
#
loop_
_entity.id
_entity.type
_entity.pdbx_description
1 polymer ?
#
loop_
_entity_poly.entity_id
_entity_poly.type
_entity_poly.pdbx_seq_one_letter_code
_entity_poly.pdbx_strand_id
1 'polypeptide(L)'
;MGSNGELAVYNYYEKKIYIFDKAGARTGEAEVGESWDGLLSFDRNNKLYVLLQYLEKNENKENILLKRQLRIYDPQSNTLKEQSGIVEIKGDSKYLIGETIDKIVIDSKGNIYCLKVSEEVEVLDTKLKNVATIQGRKFLDADIDEEDNIVGLCYDASSEAYIEKVSGREHKSIWKKSYSQSDIPESIYYNIKNKTLYELTSQGIAS
;
A
#
# COMPACT_ATOMS: atom_id res chain seq x y z
N MET A 1 8.60 1.16 -6.07
CA MET A 1 9.36 1.44 -7.32
C MET A 1 8.81 0.58 -8.44
N GLY A 2 8.80 1.11 -9.67
CA GLY A 2 8.48 0.36 -10.88
C GLY A 2 9.53 -0.69 -11.20
N SER A 3 9.15 -1.67 -12.02
CA SER A 3 10.03 -2.78 -12.37
C SER A 3 11.20 -2.36 -13.26
N ASN A 4 11.21 -1.17 -13.88
CA ASN A 4 12.38 -0.64 -14.58
C ASN A 4 13.16 0.40 -13.74
N GLY A 5 12.83 0.53 -12.45
CA GLY A 5 13.44 1.49 -11.55
C GLY A 5 12.77 2.86 -11.56
N GLU A 6 11.54 2.96 -12.07
CA GLU A 6 10.77 4.20 -12.04
C GLU A 6 10.29 4.54 -10.61
N LEU A 7 10.24 5.84 -10.34
CA LEU A 7 9.66 6.39 -9.12
C LEU A 7 8.41 7.19 -9.50
N ALA A 8 7.30 6.92 -8.83
CA ALA A 8 6.10 7.74 -8.91
C ALA A 8 5.96 8.55 -7.63
N VAL A 9 5.67 9.84 -7.76
CA VAL A 9 5.45 10.76 -6.63
C VAL A 9 4.13 11.47 -6.84
N TYR A 10 3.27 11.44 -5.82
CA TYR A 10 2.03 12.19 -5.84
C TYR A 10 2.24 13.58 -5.22
N ASN A 11 1.98 14.62 -6.01
CA ASN A 11 1.92 16.00 -5.53
C ASN A 11 0.46 16.37 -5.21
N TYR A 12 0.15 16.40 -3.91
CA TYR A 12 -1.18 16.73 -3.40
C TYR A 12 -1.66 18.13 -3.84
N TYR A 13 -0.79 19.13 -3.82
CA TYR A 13 -1.16 20.52 -4.12
C TYR A 13 -1.45 20.74 -5.61
N GLU A 14 -0.67 20.09 -6.46
CA GLU A 14 -0.83 20.19 -7.92
C GLU A 14 -1.81 19.15 -8.47
N LYS A 15 -2.23 18.18 -7.64
CA LYS A 15 -3.11 17.07 -8.01
C LYS A 15 -2.55 16.27 -9.18
N LYS A 16 -1.24 16.07 -9.17
CA LYS A 16 -0.49 15.41 -10.23
C LYS A 16 0.36 14.29 -9.67
N ILE A 17 0.56 13.27 -10.48
CA ILE A 17 1.57 12.25 -10.27
C ILE A 17 2.73 12.57 -11.21
N TYR A 18 3.95 12.59 -10.68
CA TYR A 18 5.17 12.70 -11.47
C TYR A 18 5.86 11.35 -11.53
N ILE A 19 6.30 10.96 -12.73
CA ILE A 19 7.10 9.76 -12.94
C ILE A 19 8.54 10.18 -13.23
N PHE A 20 9.48 9.58 -12.53
CA PHE A 20 10.91 9.76 -12.71
C PHE A 20 11.55 8.43 -13.09
N ASP A 21 12.54 8.47 -13.96
CA ASP A 21 13.38 7.32 -14.24
C ASP A 21 14.41 7.08 -13.11
N LYS A 22 15.15 5.98 -13.23
CA LYS A 22 16.22 5.61 -12.29
C LYS A 22 17.36 6.63 -12.18
N ALA A 23 17.51 7.53 -13.15
CA ALA A 23 18.51 8.61 -13.14
C ALA A 23 17.95 9.89 -12.49
N GLY A 24 16.68 9.89 -12.08
CA GLY A 24 15.99 11.03 -11.48
C GLY A 24 15.44 12.02 -12.51
N ALA A 25 15.45 11.70 -13.81
CA ALA A 25 14.84 12.55 -14.82
C ALA A 25 13.32 12.33 -14.84
N ARG A 26 12.55 13.42 -14.87
CA ARG A 26 11.09 13.35 -14.99
C ARG A 26 10.71 12.88 -16.39
N THR A 27 10.01 11.75 -16.49
CA THR A 27 9.63 11.10 -17.75
C THR A 27 8.13 11.15 -18.04
N GLY A 28 7.30 11.48 -17.05
CA GLY A 28 5.85 11.55 -17.24
C GLY A 28 5.13 12.35 -16.16
N GLU A 29 3.89 12.73 -16.45
CA GLU A 29 2.97 13.33 -15.49
C GLU A 29 1.50 12.95 -15.76
N ALA A 30 0.75 12.61 -14.72
CA ALA A 30 -0.68 12.29 -14.84
C ALA A 30 -1.52 13.16 -13.90
N GLU A 31 -2.66 13.65 -14.39
CA GLU A 31 -3.60 14.42 -13.57
C GLU A 31 -4.51 13.50 -12.74
N VAL A 32 -4.71 13.86 -11.48
CA VAL A 32 -5.55 13.17 -10.51
C VAL A 32 -6.87 13.93 -10.28
N GLY A 33 -6.86 15.26 -10.43
CA GLY A 33 -8.07 16.11 -10.45
C GLY A 33 -8.70 16.42 -9.10
N GLU A 34 -8.77 15.45 -8.19
CA GLU A 34 -9.32 15.61 -6.84
C GLU A 34 -8.24 15.90 -5.80
N SER A 35 -8.55 16.71 -4.78
CA SER A 35 -7.65 16.98 -3.64
C SER A 35 -7.71 15.86 -2.59
N TRP A 36 -7.59 14.62 -3.03
CA TRP A 36 -7.64 13.43 -2.18
C TRP A 36 -6.23 12.94 -1.88
N ASP A 37 -6.04 12.29 -0.74
CA ASP A 37 -4.77 11.66 -0.41
C ASP A 37 -4.55 10.47 -1.34
N GLY A 38 -3.35 10.36 -1.90
CA GLY A 38 -3.03 9.38 -2.94
C GLY A 38 -1.95 8.41 -2.50
N LEU A 39 -2.27 7.12 -2.51
CA LEU A 39 -1.34 6.03 -2.27
C LEU A 39 -0.95 5.39 -3.59
N LEU A 40 0.34 5.14 -3.78
CA LEU A 40 0.90 4.70 -5.05
C LEU A 40 1.54 3.33 -4.91
N SER A 41 1.30 2.44 -5.87
CA SER A 41 2.04 1.18 -5.98
C SER A 41 2.11 0.71 -7.43
N PHE A 42 3.23 0.10 -7.79
CA PHE A 42 3.41 -0.51 -9.11
C PHE A 42 3.11 -2.00 -9.02
N ASP A 43 2.40 -2.53 -10.02
CA ASP A 43 2.31 -3.98 -10.20
C ASP A 43 3.55 -4.53 -10.91
N ARG A 44 3.62 -5.86 -11.06
CA ARG A 44 4.73 -6.53 -11.77
C ARG A 44 4.84 -6.16 -13.25
N ASN A 45 3.73 -5.75 -13.87
CA ASN A 45 3.67 -5.29 -15.25
C ASN A 45 3.93 -3.78 -15.37
N ASN A 46 4.40 -3.15 -14.29
CA ASN A 46 4.70 -1.74 -14.22
C ASN A 46 3.51 -0.80 -14.44
N LYS A 47 2.28 -1.28 -14.22
CA LYS A 47 1.10 -0.41 -14.12
C LYS A 47 1.12 0.28 -12.76
N LEU A 48 0.78 1.56 -12.76
CA LEU A 48 0.71 2.36 -11.54
C LEU A 48 -0.72 2.37 -11.00
N TYR A 49 -0.90 1.77 -9.83
CA TYR A 49 -2.11 1.83 -9.04
C TYR A 49 -2.07 3.05 -8.14
N VAL A 50 -3.18 3.79 -8.13
CA VAL A 50 -3.36 5.02 -7.35
C VAL A 50 -4.66 4.89 -6.59
N LEU A 51 -4.57 4.61 -5.29
CA LEU A 51 -5.72 4.62 -4.40
C LEU A 51 -5.86 6.03 -3.82
N LEU A 52 -6.93 6.71 -4.22
CA LEU A 52 -7.31 8.01 -3.71
C LEU A 52 -8.27 7.82 -2.53
N GLN A 53 -8.09 8.59 -1.46
CA GLN A 53 -8.99 8.59 -0.33
C GLN A 53 -9.22 9.98 0.26
N TYR A 54 -10.40 10.20 0.83
CA TYR A 54 -10.78 11.47 1.44
C TYR A 54 -11.69 11.26 2.65
N LEU A 55 -11.26 11.81 3.80
CA LEU A 55 -12.07 11.88 5.01
C LEU A 55 -12.87 13.18 5.02
N GLU A 56 -14.17 13.06 4.81
CA GLU A 56 -15.10 14.17 4.91
C GLU A 56 -15.41 14.49 6.36
N LYS A 57 -15.34 15.78 6.71
CA LYS A 57 -15.61 16.28 8.05
C LYS A 57 -16.85 17.15 8.08
N ASN A 58 -17.61 17.05 9.17
CA ASN A 58 -18.70 17.97 9.45
C ASN A 58 -18.18 19.33 9.97
N GLU A 59 -19.10 20.25 10.27
CA GLU A 59 -18.78 21.58 10.81
C GLU A 59 -18.03 21.53 12.16
N ASN A 60 -18.25 20.45 12.94
CA ASN A 60 -17.55 20.20 14.21
C ASN A 60 -16.16 19.56 14.03
N LYS A 61 -15.68 19.41 12.79
CA LYS A 61 -14.41 18.75 12.42
C LYS A 61 -14.37 17.25 12.72
N GLU A 62 -15.52 16.60 12.91
CA GLU A 62 -15.62 15.16 13.10
C GLU A 62 -15.68 14.47 11.74
N ASN A 63 -14.99 13.34 11.59
CA ASN A 63 -15.08 12.55 10.36
C ASN A 63 -16.45 11.88 10.30
N ILE A 64 -17.14 12.03 9.16
CA ILE A 64 -18.49 11.51 8.94
C ILE A 64 -18.58 10.53 7.77
N LEU A 65 -17.60 10.57 6.86
CA LEU A 65 -17.57 9.72 5.68
C LEU A 65 -16.14 9.55 5.16
N LEU A 66 -15.77 8.33 4.78
CA LEU A 66 -14.55 8.05 4.06
C LEU A 66 -14.91 7.69 2.61
N LYS A 67 -14.32 8.40 1.65
CA LYS A 67 -14.47 8.13 0.21
C LYS A 67 -13.19 7.50 -0.32
N ARG A 68 -13.30 6.49 -1.18
CA ARG A 68 -12.16 5.86 -1.89
C ARG A 68 -12.42 5.73 -3.38
N GLN A 69 -11.39 5.90 -4.19
CA GLN A 69 -11.41 5.65 -5.63
C GLN A 69 -10.06 5.07 -6.07
N LEU A 70 -10.08 4.04 -6.90
CA LEU A 70 -8.90 3.50 -7.54
C LEU A 70 -8.76 4.06 -8.96
N ARG A 71 -7.53 4.38 -9.34
CA ARG A 71 -7.13 4.66 -10.72
C ARG A 71 -5.89 3.86 -11.08
N ILE A 72 -5.87 3.30 -12.28
CA ILE A 72 -4.74 2.51 -12.78
C ILE A 72 -4.22 3.17 -14.05
N TYR A 73 -2.96 3.58 -14.02
CA TYR A 73 -2.27 4.22 -15.13
C TYR A 73 -1.26 3.28 -15.77
N ASP A 74 -1.10 3.43 -17.07
CA ASP A 74 0.08 2.97 -17.78
C ASP A 74 1.08 4.13 -17.83
N PRO A 75 2.18 4.05 -17.07
CA PRO A 75 3.16 5.13 -17.00
C PRO A 75 3.93 5.32 -18.31
N GLN A 76 4.00 4.30 -19.18
CA GLN A 76 4.75 4.38 -20.44
C GLN A 76 3.98 5.16 -21.50
N SER A 77 2.68 4.92 -21.61
CA SER A 77 1.81 5.70 -22.49
C SER A 77 1.23 6.95 -21.82
N ASN A 78 1.48 7.13 -20.52
CA ASN A 78 0.91 8.20 -19.71
C ASN A 78 -0.64 8.27 -19.81
N THR A 79 -1.30 7.10 -19.79
CA THR A 79 -2.76 7.01 -19.96
C THR A 79 -3.43 6.33 -18.77
N LEU A 80 -4.57 6.87 -18.35
CA LEU A 80 -5.51 6.17 -17.47
C LEU A 80 -6.09 4.95 -18.21
N LYS A 81 -5.96 3.77 -17.63
CA LYS A 81 -6.49 2.50 -18.18
C LYS A 81 -7.80 2.10 -17.52
N GLU A 82 -7.89 2.25 -16.21
CA GLU A 82 -9.06 1.84 -15.42
C GLU A 82 -9.29 2.82 -14.28
N GLN A 83 -10.56 3.01 -13.94
CA GLN A 83 -11.00 3.83 -12.81
C GLN A 83 -12.21 3.15 -12.16
N SER A 84 -12.19 3.00 -10.84
CA SER A 84 -13.34 2.51 -10.08
C SER A 84 -14.39 3.60 -9.89
N GLY A 85 -15.60 3.18 -9.50
CA GLY A 85 -16.54 4.10 -8.86
C GLY A 85 -15.98 4.61 -7.52
N ILE A 86 -16.60 5.66 -6.98
CA ILE A 86 -16.33 6.12 -5.62
C ILE A 86 -17.06 5.17 -4.65
N VAL A 87 -16.31 4.60 -3.71
CA VAL A 87 -16.85 3.82 -2.60
C VAL A 87 -16.95 4.71 -1.38
N GLU A 88 -18.11 4.72 -0.74
CA GLU A 88 -18.39 5.47 0.49
C GLU A 88 -18.47 4.54 1.69
N ILE A 89 -17.71 4.84 2.73
CA ILE A 89 -17.68 4.12 3.99
C ILE A 89 -18.18 5.05 5.08
N LYS A 90 -19.22 4.60 5.79
CA LYS A 90 -19.89 5.35 6.87
C LYS A 90 -19.55 4.69 8.20
N GLY A 91 -19.48 5.50 9.25
CA GLY A 91 -19.24 5.05 10.62
C GLY A 91 -18.93 6.23 11.52
N ASP A 92 -18.63 5.93 12.78
CA ASP A 92 -18.13 6.96 13.69
C ASP A 92 -16.71 7.41 13.34
N SER A 93 -16.29 8.56 13.86
CA SER A 93 -15.01 9.16 13.51
C SER A 93 -13.80 8.25 13.81
N LYS A 94 -13.84 7.46 14.89
CA LYS A 94 -12.73 6.57 15.26
C LYS A 94 -12.63 5.40 14.30
N TYR A 95 -13.77 4.82 13.94
CA TYR A 95 -13.86 3.77 12.93
C TYR A 95 -13.34 4.26 11.58
N LEU A 96 -13.74 5.44 11.13
CA LEU A 96 -13.30 6.01 9.84
C LEU A 96 -11.79 6.29 9.80
N ILE A 97 -11.20 6.73 10.91
CA ILE A 97 -9.74 6.87 11.02
C ILE A 97 -9.09 5.49 10.87
N GLY A 98 -9.56 4.48 11.62
CA GLY A 98 -9.03 3.12 11.53
C GLY A 98 -9.17 2.51 10.14
N GLU A 99 -10.22 2.86 9.41
CA GLU A 99 -10.44 2.44 8.01
C GLU A 99 -9.52 3.15 7.01
N THR A 100 -8.83 4.23 7.35
CA THR A 100 -7.96 4.91 6.39
C THR A 100 -6.81 3.98 5.98
N ILE A 101 -6.41 4.00 4.71
CA ILE A 101 -5.33 3.16 4.20
C ILE A 101 -4.00 3.91 4.33
N ASP A 102 -2.97 3.27 4.84
CA ASP A 102 -1.62 3.83 4.97
C ASP A 102 -0.69 3.35 3.84
N LYS A 103 -0.89 2.12 3.36
CA LYS A 103 -0.08 1.54 2.27
C LYS A 103 -0.91 0.60 1.41
N ILE A 104 -0.57 0.53 0.13
CA ILE A 104 -1.10 -0.48 -0.79
C ILE A 104 0.03 -1.26 -1.44
N VAL A 105 -0.18 -2.57 -1.64
CA VAL A 105 0.69 -3.44 -2.44
C VAL A 105 -0.16 -4.32 -3.35
N ILE A 106 0.34 -4.61 -4.55
CA ILE A 106 -0.44 -5.21 -5.64
C ILE A 106 0.13 -6.57 -6.00
N ASP A 107 -0.70 -7.61 -6.02
CA ASP A 107 -0.28 -8.92 -6.50
C ASP A 107 -0.33 -9.06 -8.03
N SER A 108 0.17 -10.18 -8.55
CA SER A 108 0.17 -10.43 -10.01
C SER A 108 -1.21 -10.53 -10.65
N LYS A 109 -2.28 -10.68 -9.85
CA LYS A 109 -3.67 -10.77 -10.31
C LYS A 109 -4.39 -9.43 -10.25
N GLY A 110 -3.74 -8.40 -9.71
CA GLY A 110 -4.32 -7.07 -9.53
C GLY A 110 -5.16 -6.94 -8.25
N ASN A 111 -5.06 -7.89 -7.31
CA ASN A 111 -5.62 -7.69 -5.98
C ASN A 111 -4.76 -6.66 -5.22
N ILE A 112 -5.44 -5.87 -4.41
CA ILE A 112 -4.89 -4.71 -3.71
C ILE A 112 -4.92 -5.04 -2.23
N TYR A 113 -3.75 -5.24 -1.65
CA TYR A 113 -3.61 -5.42 -0.21
C TYR A 113 -3.49 -4.03 0.41
N CYS A 114 -4.56 -3.63 1.09
CA CYS A 114 -4.70 -2.35 1.73
C CYS A 114 -4.36 -2.50 3.22
N LEU A 115 -3.21 -1.94 3.61
CA LEU A 115 -2.83 -1.81 5.00
C LEU A 115 -3.56 -0.62 5.61
N LYS A 116 -4.42 -0.87 6.59
CA LYS A 116 -5.21 0.15 7.29
C LYS A 116 -4.42 0.76 8.45
N VAL A 117 -4.79 1.98 8.84
CA VAL A 117 -4.34 2.63 10.09
C VAL A 117 -4.68 1.78 11.31
N SER A 118 -5.75 0.98 11.25
CA SER A 118 -6.08 -0.01 12.29
C SER A 118 -5.11 -1.20 12.38
N GLU A 119 -4.08 -1.25 11.53
CA GLU A 119 -3.09 -2.32 11.38
C GLU A 119 -3.66 -3.61 10.77
N GLU A 120 -4.91 -3.58 10.30
CA GLU A 120 -5.54 -4.67 9.56
C GLU A 120 -5.17 -4.61 8.07
N VAL A 121 -5.10 -5.78 7.42
CA VAL A 121 -4.93 -5.87 5.97
C VAL A 121 -6.22 -6.41 5.34
N GLU A 122 -6.84 -5.55 4.53
CA GLU A 122 -7.97 -5.89 3.68
C GLU A 122 -7.47 -6.11 2.25
N VAL A 123 -7.99 -7.14 1.57
CA VAL A 123 -7.69 -7.42 0.16
C VAL A 123 -8.88 -6.99 -0.68
N LEU A 124 -8.64 -6.07 -1.61
CA LEU A 124 -9.65 -5.53 -2.53
C LEU A 124 -9.38 -5.95 -3.97
N ASP A 125 -10.45 -6.06 -4.77
CA ASP A 125 -10.34 -6.10 -6.23
C ASP A 125 -10.19 -4.69 -6.84
N THR A 126 -10.03 -4.58 -8.16
CA THR A 126 -9.90 -3.29 -8.87
C THR A 126 -11.18 -2.43 -8.82
N LYS A 127 -12.30 -3.00 -8.39
CA LYS A 127 -13.57 -2.30 -8.15
C LYS A 127 -13.76 -1.92 -6.69
N LEU A 128 -12.70 -2.06 -5.87
CA LEU A 128 -12.68 -1.80 -4.44
C LEU A 128 -13.66 -2.67 -3.64
N LYS A 129 -13.92 -3.91 -4.09
CA LYS A 129 -14.70 -4.89 -3.33
C LYS A 129 -13.78 -5.77 -2.50
N ASN A 130 -14.15 -6.00 -1.24
CA ASN A 130 -13.47 -6.95 -0.37
C ASN A 130 -13.52 -8.35 -0.97
N VAL A 131 -12.36 -8.96 -1.16
CA VAL A 131 -12.20 -10.36 -1.56
C VAL A 131 -11.66 -11.23 -0.42
N ALA A 132 -10.93 -10.63 0.52
CA ALA A 132 -10.47 -11.28 1.74
C ALA A 132 -10.06 -10.26 2.81
N THR A 133 -9.92 -10.73 4.04
CA THR A 133 -9.28 -9.99 5.15
C THR A 133 -8.27 -10.89 5.82
N ILE A 134 -7.09 -10.36 6.12
CA ILE A 134 -6.02 -11.10 6.79
C ILE A 134 -6.15 -10.85 8.28
N GLN A 135 -6.48 -11.90 9.01
CA GLN A 135 -6.76 -11.82 10.44
C GLN A 135 -5.59 -12.30 11.30
N GLY A 136 -5.65 -11.97 12.60
CA GLY A 136 -4.75 -12.50 13.63
C GLY A 136 -3.38 -11.83 13.71
N ARG A 137 -3.18 -10.72 12.98
CA ARG A 137 -1.91 -9.99 12.88
C ARG A 137 -2.18 -8.49 12.87
N LYS A 138 -1.25 -7.72 13.40
CA LYS A 138 -1.21 -6.27 13.31
C LYS A 138 0.00 -5.90 12.46
N PHE A 139 -0.25 -5.41 11.25
CA PHE A 139 0.79 -5.05 10.29
C PHE A 139 1.21 -3.59 10.50
N LEU A 140 2.51 -3.35 10.57
CA LEU A 140 3.11 -2.01 10.55
C LEU A 140 3.54 -1.63 9.14
N ASP A 141 4.03 -2.62 8.40
CA ASP A 141 4.40 -2.47 7.01
C ASP A 141 4.25 -3.81 6.29
N ALA A 142 4.10 -3.76 4.97
CA ALA A 142 3.94 -4.95 4.14
C ALA A 142 4.54 -4.74 2.74
N ASP A 143 5.05 -5.82 2.17
CA ASP A 143 5.39 -5.92 0.74
C ASP A 143 4.93 -7.28 0.17
N ILE A 144 5.02 -7.44 -1.14
CA ILE A 144 4.71 -8.70 -1.83
C ILE A 144 5.97 -9.27 -2.48
N ASP A 145 6.18 -10.57 -2.29
CA ASP A 145 7.27 -11.29 -2.91
C ASP A 145 6.97 -11.68 -4.37
N GLU A 146 7.86 -12.41 -5.04
CA GLU A 146 7.68 -12.83 -6.44
C GLU A 146 6.61 -13.92 -6.66
N GLU A 147 6.11 -14.53 -5.60
CA GLU A 147 5.12 -15.61 -5.60
C GLU A 147 3.72 -15.14 -5.17
N ASP A 148 3.52 -13.83 -5.02
CA ASP A 148 2.31 -13.20 -4.46
C ASP A 148 2.10 -13.50 -2.98
N ASN A 149 3.14 -13.88 -2.24
CA ASN A 149 3.07 -13.96 -0.79
C ASN A 149 3.31 -12.58 -0.18
N ILE A 150 2.70 -12.35 0.97
CA ILE A 150 2.84 -11.11 1.70
C ILE A 150 4.02 -11.28 2.65
N VAL A 151 4.91 -10.31 2.66
CA VAL A 151 5.94 -10.17 3.68
C VAL A 151 5.51 -9.01 4.55
N GLY A 152 5.15 -9.30 5.80
CA GLY A 152 4.67 -8.29 6.75
C GLY A 152 5.64 -8.07 7.89
N LEU A 153 5.88 -6.81 8.24
CA LEU A 153 6.41 -6.41 9.53
C LEU A 153 5.22 -6.25 10.48
N CYS A 154 5.19 -7.05 11.55
CA CYS A 154 4.01 -7.22 12.39
C CYS A 154 4.34 -7.18 13.88
N TYR A 155 3.33 -6.90 14.69
CA TYR A 155 3.31 -7.22 16.12
C TYR A 155 2.36 -8.39 16.42
N ASP A 156 2.65 -9.13 17.49
CA ASP A 156 1.70 -10.07 18.07
C ASP A 156 1.00 -9.46 19.29
N ALA A 157 0.13 -10.24 19.92
CA ALA A 157 -0.63 -9.81 21.09
C ALA A 157 0.26 -9.44 22.29
N SER A 158 1.50 -9.94 22.34
CA SER A 158 2.52 -9.59 23.34
C SER A 158 3.36 -8.37 22.96
N SER A 159 3.06 -7.72 21.82
CA SER A 159 3.85 -6.62 21.26
C SER A 159 5.28 -7.02 20.88
N GLU A 160 5.53 -8.30 20.60
CA GLU A 160 6.78 -8.72 19.99
C GLU A 160 6.74 -8.45 18.49
N ALA A 161 7.75 -7.73 17.99
CA ALA A 161 7.89 -7.47 16.57
C ALA A 161 8.48 -8.69 15.85
N TYR A 162 7.96 -8.95 14.67
CA TYR A 162 8.46 -9.98 13.78
C TYR A 162 8.21 -9.62 12.33
N ILE A 163 9.01 -10.21 11.46
CA ILE A 163 8.68 -10.31 10.04
C ILE A 163 8.10 -11.69 9.80
N GLU A 164 7.01 -11.76 9.05
CA GLU A 164 6.37 -12.99 8.63
C GLU A 164 6.14 -12.98 7.13
N LYS A 165 6.45 -14.10 6.47
CA LYS A 165 5.94 -14.39 5.13
C LYS A 165 4.65 -15.19 5.25
N VAL A 166 3.59 -14.68 4.66
CA VAL A 166 2.24 -15.24 4.66
C VAL A 166 1.85 -15.61 3.24
N SER A 167 1.33 -16.83 3.05
CA SER A 167 0.84 -17.27 1.74
C SER A 167 -0.28 -16.35 1.23
N GLY A 168 -0.15 -15.81 0.02
CA GLY A 168 -1.22 -15.01 -0.60
C GLY A 168 -2.44 -15.83 -1.03
N ARG A 169 -2.38 -17.17 -0.96
CA ARG A 169 -3.52 -18.06 -1.29
C ARG A 169 -4.27 -18.51 -0.04
N GLU A 170 -3.54 -18.99 0.96
CA GLU A 170 -4.13 -19.58 2.16
C GLU A 170 -4.15 -18.62 3.36
N HIS A 171 -3.45 -17.49 3.26
CA HIS A 171 -3.21 -16.54 4.36
C HIS A 171 -2.60 -17.19 5.62
N LYS A 172 -1.90 -18.31 5.43
CA LYS A 172 -1.14 -19.03 6.46
C LYS A 172 0.31 -18.61 6.48
N SER A 173 0.90 -18.69 7.68
CA SER A 173 2.33 -18.47 7.87
C SER A 173 3.15 -19.46 7.05
N ILE A 174 4.17 -18.98 6.36
CA ILE A 174 5.20 -19.77 5.67
C ILE A 174 6.47 -19.78 6.53
N TRP A 175 6.92 -18.60 6.96
CA TRP A 175 8.03 -18.45 7.91
C TRP A 175 7.85 -17.18 8.75
N LYS A 176 8.48 -17.16 9.92
CA LYS A 176 8.51 -16.02 10.85
C LYS A 176 9.91 -15.83 11.42
N LYS A 177 10.36 -14.56 11.52
CA LYS A 177 11.61 -14.12 12.15
C LYS A 177 11.28 -13.05 13.19
N SER A 178 11.51 -13.35 14.46
CA SER A 178 11.27 -12.40 15.56
C SER A 178 12.46 -11.48 15.79
N TYR A 179 12.21 -10.31 16.36
CA TYR A 179 13.22 -9.31 16.71
C TYR A 179 13.26 -9.05 18.21
N SER A 180 14.45 -8.74 18.73
CA SER A 180 14.61 -8.00 19.97
C SER A 180 14.15 -6.55 19.78
N GLN A 181 13.67 -5.91 20.85
CA GLN A 181 13.14 -4.53 20.79
C GLN A 181 14.13 -3.51 20.20
N SER A 182 15.44 -3.72 20.36
CA SER A 182 16.49 -2.83 19.84
C SER A 182 16.73 -2.91 18.33
N ASP A 183 16.24 -3.95 17.67
CA ASP A 183 16.61 -4.30 16.29
C ASP A 183 15.40 -4.31 15.35
N ILE A 184 14.28 -3.75 15.78
CA ILE A 184 13.03 -3.74 15.01
C ILE A 184 13.20 -2.83 13.78
N PRO A 185 12.95 -3.34 12.57
CA PRO A 185 12.90 -2.51 11.38
C PRO A 185 11.75 -1.49 11.46
N GLU A 186 11.97 -0.28 10.96
CA GLU A 186 10.93 0.75 10.84
C GLU A 186 10.08 0.54 9.59
N SER A 187 10.66 -0.04 8.54
CA SER A 187 9.95 -0.41 7.31
C SER A 187 10.66 -1.55 6.59
N ILE A 188 9.97 -2.15 5.63
CA ILE A 188 10.48 -3.25 4.82
C ILE A 188 10.28 -2.97 3.33
N TYR A 189 11.18 -3.51 2.53
CA TYR A 189 11.08 -3.48 1.08
C TYR A 189 11.53 -4.81 0.50
N TYR A 190 10.68 -5.45 -0.29
CA TYR A 190 11.04 -6.68 -0.99
C TYR A 190 11.40 -6.37 -2.45
N ASN A 191 12.64 -6.67 -2.82
CA ASN A 191 13.08 -6.55 -4.19
C ASN A 191 12.81 -7.87 -4.94
N ILE A 192 11.74 -7.86 -5.73
CA ILE A 192 11.29 -9.00 -6.55
C ILE A 192 12.38 -9.50 -7.51
N LYS A 193 13.28 -8.63 -8.00
CA LYS A 193 14.28 -9.02 -9.01
C LYS A 193 15.39 -9.89 -8.45
N ASN A 194 15.90 -9.54 -7.27
CA ASN A 194 16.98 -10.29 -6.62
C ASN A 194 16.48 -11.16 -5.45
N LYS A 195 15.17 -11.15 -5.19
CA LYS A 195 14.51 -11.92 -4.13
C LYS A 195 15.07 -11.60 -2.74
N THR A 196 15.39 -10.34 -2.51
CA THR A 196 15.98 -9.86 -1.26
C THR A 196 14.99 -9.00 -0.50
N LEU A 197 14.79 -9.32 0.77
CA LEU A 197 14.08 -8.47 1.71
C LEU A 197 15.09 -7.47 2.30
N TYR A 198 14.79 -6.19 2.18
CA TYR A 198 15.53 -5.13 2.83
C TYR A 198 14.75 -4.63 4.04
N GLU A 199 15.47 -4.48 5.14
CA GLU A 199 14.97 -4.02 6.42
C GLU A 199 15.55 -2.63 6.68
N LEU A 200 14.71 -1.60 6.73
CA LEU A 200 15.14 -0.25 7.06
C LEU A 200 15.07 -0.07 8.57
N THR A 201 16.21 0.26 9.17
CA THR A 201 16.36 0.50 10.61
C THR A 201 16.87 1.92 10.83
N SER A 202 16.83 2.38 12.08
CA SER A 202 17.46 3.63 12.50
C SER A 202 18.98 3.69 12.22
N GLN A 203 19.64 2.54 12.04
CA GLN A 203 21.07 2.43 11.74
C GLN A 203 21.38 2.30 10.23
N GLY A 204 20.35 2.22 9.38
CA GLY A 204 20.48 2.04 7.94
C GLY A 204 19.77 0.80 7.41
N ILE A 205 20.21 0.30 6.26
CA ILE A 205 19.55 -0.81 5.53
C ILE A 205 20.27 -2.13 5.85
N ALA A 206 19.52 -3.13 6.28
CA ALA A 206 19.95 -4.53 6.39
C ALA A 206 19.26 -5.40 5.31
N SER A 207 19.81 -6.58 5.02
CA SER A 207 19.27 -7.55 4.06
C SER A 207 19.51 -8.99 4.50
#